data_AF-A0A7S3PE04-F1
#
_entry.id   AF-A0A7S3PE04-F1
#
_cell.length_a   1.000
_cell.length_b   1.000
_cell.length_c   1.000
_cell.angle_alpha   90.00
_cell.angle_beta   90.00
_cell.angle_gamma   90.00
#
_symmetry.space_group_name_H-M   'P 1'
#
loop_
_entity.id
_entity.type
_entity.pdbx_description
1 polymer ?
#
loop_
_entity_poly.entity_id
_entity_poly.type
_entity_poly.pdbx_seq_one_letter_code
_entity_poly.pdbx_strand_id
1 'polypeptide(L)'
;NTRVSRVSQDDTKDHDTYIHELIDKLTEMLYRNVCQSLFAKDKLLFSFLLCTKIQEKAGKISIEEVSYFLKGSSTVADDQSKLVSWLTEKQWTDIVGLDQIMLSFSFSKKDQKQKEQKQKTSRGSQQETHPPSFMESLDTFENIYRHKNPEMMIKDLGSGLTDMQSLIILRILRPDKVIPAIINYVSSIMGQKYVEPPPYDIMQNFKDSNNSTPLIFILSPGVNPIVDIHKLAEKTGFQAKYSIISLGQGQGPKAESEIKEAVDRGCWVVLQNCHLALSWMPTLERIFEALNSEKSKMHDDFRLWLTAKPSDRFPAAILQNGIKIMNEPPKGIKANLYRNYSSLVEQVTLEQASNQENLEKIVFSLCFFHALVQERKKYGSLGWNIPYEFSESDLIISLSQLYVLEKEYDELPFQMLTYLVGECNYGGRVTDNLDRRAIVDILSDIYCKDALQEGYIFSESG
;
A
#
# COMPACT_ATOMS: atom_id res chain seq x y z
N ASN A 1 30.19 11.17 53.52
CA ASN A 1 28.87 10.51 53.38
C ASN A 1 27.92 11.36 52.56
N THR A 2 28.13 11.38 51.25
CA THR A 2 27.22 12.02 50.28
C THR A 2 26.06 11.07 50.06
N ARG A 3 24.87 11.44 50.57
CA ARG A 3 23.63 10.67 50.44
C ARG A 3 23.21 10.66 48.97
N VAL A 4 23.27 9.48 48.35
CA VAL A 4 22.60 9.19 47.08
C VAL A 4 21.11 9.38 47.31
N SER A 5 20.54 10.43 46.72
CA SER A 5 19.10 10.67 46.68
C SER A 5 18.45 9.53 45.92
N ARG A 6 17.61 8.75 46.62
CA ARG A 6 16.72 7.76 46.01
C ARG A 6 15.77 8.50 45.07
N VAL A 7 15.86 8.22 43.78
CA VAL A 7 14.83 8.57 42.80
C VAL A 7 13.54 7.84 43.23
N SER A 8 12.45 8.59 43.37
CA SER A 8 11.11 8.09 43.70
C SER A 8 10.63 7.15 42.59
N GLN A 9 10.01 6.02 42.94
CA GLN A 9 9.45 5.07 41.97
C GLN A 9 8.31 5.68 41.11
N ASP A 10 7.72 6.80 41.53
CA ASP A 10 6.68 7.50 40.77
C ASP A 10 7.26 8.37 39.63
N ASP A 11 8.45 8.96 39.80
CA ASP A 11 9.11 9.74 38.74
C ASP A 11 9.64 8.84 37.60
N THR A 12 9.99 7.59 37.92
CA THR A 12 10.43 6.60 36.92
C THR A 12 9.28 6.10 36.05
N LYS A 13 8.07 5.97 36.59
CA LYS A 13 6.89 5.53 35.81
C LYS A 13 6.49 6.57 34.77
N ASP A 14 6.53 7.85 35.12
CA ASP A 14 6.22 8.94 34.21
C ASP A 14 7.27 9.05 33.08
N HIS A 15 8.54 8.80 33.41
CA HIS A 15 9.63 8.77 32.44
C HIS A 15 9.55 7.60 31.47
N ASP A 16 9.26 6.39 31.96
CA ASP A 16 9.12 5.20 31.11
C ASP A 16 7.91 5.33 30.17
N THR A 17 6.77 5.84 30.66
CA THR A 17 5.60 6.13 29.82
C THR A 17 5.93 7.17 28.74
N TYR A 18 6.62 8.26 29.10
CA TYR A 18 7.06 9.27 28.13
C TYR A 18 7.99 8.69 27.04
N ILE A 19 8.94 7.81 27.40
CA ILE A 19 9.82 7.15 26.44
C ILE A 19 9.00 6.27 25.49
N HIS A 20 8.02 5.51 26.00
CA HIS A 20 7.15 4.68 25.16
C HIS A 20 6.33 5.53 24.18
N GLU A 21 5.71 6.61 24.64
CA GLU A 21 4.96 7.53 23.78
C GLU A 21 5.85 8.15 22.69
N LEU A 22 7.09 8.51 23.04
CA LEU A 22 8.05 9.05 22.08
C LEU A 22 8.43 8.03 21.01
N ILE A 23 8.69 6.78 21.40
CA ILE A 23 9.00 5.68 20.47
C ILE A 23 7.82 5.43 19.53
N ASP A 24 6.61 5.38 20.07
CA ASP A 24 5.39 5.16 19.26
C ASP A 24 5.20 6.27 18.23
N LYS A 25 5.36 7.54 18.66
CA LYS A 25 5.25 8.70 17.78
C LYS A 25 6.34 8.71 16.70
N LEU A 26 7.58 8.41 17.06
CA LEU A 26 8.70 8.32 16.11
C LEU A 26 8.49 7.19 15.10
N THR A 27 8.00 6.04 15.55
CA THR A 27 7.72 4.88 14.70
C THR A 27 6.60 5.21 13.71
N GLU A 28 5.55 5.89 14.16
CA GLU A 28 4.47 6.36 13.30
C GLU A 28 4.95 7.41 12.28
N MET A 29 5.75 8.39 12.71
CA MET A 29 6.32 9.40 11.80
C MET A 29 7.21 8.76 10.73
N LEU A 30 8.08 7.82 11.13
CA LEU A 30 8.92 7.07 10.20
C LEU A 30 8.06 6.29 9.20
N TYR A 31 7.05 5.58 9.68
CA TYR A 31 6.14 4.82 8.83
C TYR A 31 5.45 5.69 7.80
N ARG A 32 4.83 6.79 8.23
CA ARG A 32 4.12 7.73 7.36
C ARG A 32 5.05 8.31 6.29
N ASN A 33 6.21 8.83 6.69
CA ASN A 33 7.15 9.49 5.77
C ASN A 33 7.71 8.52 4.72
N VAL A 34 8.05 7.29 5.14
CA VAL A 34 8.53 6.28 4.19
C VAL A 34 7.40 5.83 3.27
N CYS A 35 6.21 5.52 3.79
CA CYS A 35 5.08 5.06 2.98
C CYS A 35 4.55 6.12 2.00
N GLN A 36 4.76 7.41 2.24
CA GLN A 36 4.47 8.48 1.26
C GLN A 36 5.36 8.37 0.01
N SER A 37 6.58 7.85 0.16
CA SER A 37 7.58 7.71 -0.90
C SER A 37 7.61 6.33 -1.58
N LEU A 38 6.83 5.36 -1.08
CA LEU A 38 6.81 3.98 -1.59
C LEU A 38 5.58 3.69 -2.45
N PHE A 39 5.77 2.89 -3.49
CA PHE A 39 4.66 2.29 -4.21
C PHE A 39 3.83 1.39 -3.29
N ALA A 40 2.52 1.33 -3.53
CA ALA A 40 1.57 0.53 -2.77
C ALA A 40 1.87 -0.98 -2.78
N LYS A 41 2.71 -1.48 -3.69
CA LYS A 41 3.20 -2.88 -3.66
C LYS A 41 4.27 -3.11 -2.59
N ASP A 42 5.01 -2.07 -2.22
CA ASP A 42 6.17 -2.15 -1.34
C ASP A 42 5.83 -1.76 0.12
N LYS A 43 4.69 -1.09 0.34
CA LYS A 43 4.27 -0.63 1.68
C LYS A 43 4.14 -1.75 2.70
N LEU A 44 3.46 -2.86 2.36
CA LEU A 44 3.30 -4.01 3.28
C LEU A 44 4.65 -4.67 3.57
N LEU A 45 5.52 -4.76 2.56
CA LEU A 45 6.88 -5.29 2.74
C LEU A 45 7.66 -4.43 3.73
N PHE A 46 7.59 -3.10 3.60
CA PHE A 46 8.21 -2.19 4.55
C PHE A 46 7.63 -2.34 5.96
N SER A 47 6.30 -2.45 6.11
CA SER A 47 5.68 -2.71 7.42
C SER A 47 6.18 -4.01 8.05
N PHE A 48 6.32 -5.08 7.25
CA PHE A 48 6.85 -6.35 7.72
C PHE A 48 8.33 -6.25 8.13
N LEU A 49 9.16 -5.53 7.35
CA LEU A 49 10.56 -5.28 7.68
C LEU A 49 10.70 -4.46 8.97
N LEU A 50 9.89 -3.42 9.14
CA LEU A 50 9.87 -2.60 10.34
C LEU A 50 9.44 -3.44 11.56
N CYS A 51 8.35 -4.20 11.43
CA CYS A 51 7.86 -5.10 12.47
C CYS A 51 8.91 -6.14 12.88
N THR A 52 9.50 -6.86 11.92
CA THR A 52 10.53 -7.87 12.20
C THR A 52 11.77 -7.26 12.84
N LYS A 53 12.21 -6.07 12.42
CA LYS A 53 13.35 -5.38 13.06
C LYS A 53 13.05 -4.95 14.50
N ILE A 54 11.85 -4.47 14.78
CA ILE A 54 11.41 -4.14 16.15
C ILE A 54 11.41 -5.41 17.02
N GLN A 55 10.84 -6.51 16.52
CA GLN A 55 10.78 -7.79 17.23
C GLN A 55 12.17 -8.41 17.46
N GLU A 56 13.06 -8.31 16.47
CA GLU A 56 14.45 -8.77 16.55
C GLU A 56 15.19 -8.00 17.66
N LYS A 57 15.06 -6.67 17.68
CA LYS A 57 15.67 -5.83 18.73
C LYS A 57 15.07 -6.04 20.11
N ALA A 58 13.79 -6.41 20.19
CA ALA A 58 13.13 -6.81 21.43
C ALA A 58 13.53 -8.23 21.89
N GLY A 59 14.29 -8.99 21.09
CA GLY A 59 14.67 -10.37 21.39
C GLY A 59 13.50 -11.36 21.34
N LYS A 60 12.40 -11.00 20.65
CA LYS A 60 11.20 -11.83 20.49
C LYS A 60 11.31 -12.78 19.29
N ILE A 61 12.11 -12.41 18.29
CA ILE A 61 12.46 -13.26 17.15
C ILE A 61 13.97 -13.21 16.91
N SER A 62 14.50 -14.26 16.31
CA SER A 62 15.92 -14.39 15.94
C SER A 62 16.17 -14.03 14.47
N ILE A 63 17.42 -13.68 14.15
CA ILE A 63 17.84 -13.40 12.76
C ILE A 63 17.75 -14.68 11.92
N GLU A 64 17.99 -15.83 12.56
CA GLU A 64 17.90 -17.16 11.98
C GLU A 64 16.46 -17.47 11.55
N GLU A 65 15.44 -17.18 12.38
CA GLU A 65 14.02 -17.35 12.03
C GLU A 65 13.65 -16.47 10.82
N VAL A 66 14.05 -15.21 10.82
CA VAL A 66 13.77 -14.28 9.71
C VAL A 66 14.48 -14.74 8.43
N SER A 67 15.75 -15.14 8.51
CA SER A 67 16.49 -15.66 7.36
C SER A 67 15.85 -16.94 6.81
N TYR A 68 15.37 -17.82 7.69
CA TYR A 68 14.72 -19.06 7.30
C TYR A 68 13.38 -18.80 6.60
N PHE A 69 12.57 -17.89 7.12
CA PHE A 69 11.35 -17.45 6.45
C PHE A 69 11.63 -16.91 5.03
N LEU A 70 12.69 -16.12 4.86
CA LEU A 70 13.02 -15.53 3.56
C LEU A 70 13.63 -16.53 2.57
N LYS A 71 14.54 -17.39 3.02
CA LYS A 71 15.36 -18.23 2.13
C LYS A 71 14.89 -19.69 2.08
N GLY A 72 14.22 -20.17 3.11
CA GLY A 72 13.99 -21.60 3.33
C GLY A 72 15.27 -22.32 3.77
N SER A 73 15.24 -23.65 3.67
CA SER A 73 16.40 -24.48 3.95
C SER A 73 17.42 -24.39 2.82
N SER A 74 18.70 -24.32 3.19
CA SER A 74 19.83 -24.45 2.25
C SER A 74 20.42 -25.87 2.24
N THR A 75 19.95 -26.76 3.12
CA THR A 75 20.38 -28.16 3.14
C THR A 75 19.64 -28.93 2.06
N VAL A 76 20.33 -29.79 1.31
CA VAL A 76 19.67 -30.74 0.42
C VAL A 76 19.10 -31.85 1.29
N ALA A 77 17.81 -32.18 1.13
CA ALA A 77 17.23 -33.33 1.82
C ALA A 77 17.93 -34.61 1.31
N ASP A 78 18.69 -35.28 2.19
CA ASP A 78 19.48 -36.48 1.86
C ASP A 78 18.60 -37.70 1.52
N ASP A 79 17.33 -37.70 1.93
CA ASP A 79 16.43 -38.84 1.81
C ASP A 79 15.13 -38.48 1.07
N GLN A 80 15.17 -38.57 -0.27
CA GLN A 80 13.98 -38.41 -1.12
C GLN A 80 13.00 -39.59 -1.01
N SER A 81 13.38 -40.71 -0.38
CA SER A 81 12.51 -41.89 -0.28
C SER A 81 11.29 -41.66 0.63
N LYS A 82 11.32 -40.60 1.44
CA LYS A 82 10.23 -40.18 2.35
C LYS A 82 9.38 -39.04 1.80
N LEU A 83 9.65 -38.57 0.58
CA LEU A 83 8.87 -37.51 -0.04
C LEU A 83 7.41 -37.95 -0.19
N VAL A 84 6.51 -37.19 0.43
CA VAL A 84 5.06 -37.38 0.32
C VAL A 84 4.54 -36.73 -0.96
N SER A 85 3.56 -37.37 -1.60
CA SER A 85 3.05 -36.98 -2.93
C SER A 85 2.37 -35.61 -2.99
N TRP A 86 1.97 -35.06 -1.85
CA TRP A 86 1.30 -33.75 -1.76
C TRP A 86 2.26 -32.58 -1.55
N LEU A 87 3.57 -32.82 -1.37
CA LEU A 87 4.60 -31.79 -1.27
C LEU A 87 5.49 -31.76 -2.52
N THR A 88 5.95 -30.56 -2.87
CA THR A 88 7.06 -30.42 -3.83
C THR A 88 8.39 -30.76 -3.17
N GLU A 89 9.40 -31.12 -3.95
CA GLU A 89 10.77 -31.36 -3.45
C GLU A 89 11.33 -30.18 -2.65
N LYS A 90 11.02 -28.94 -3.09
CA LYS A 90 11.42 -27.73 -2.37
C LYS A 90 10.74 -27.62 -1.01
N GLN A 91 9.44 -27.84 -0.94
CA GLN A 91 8.71 -27.80 0.34
C GLN A 91 9.20 -28.90 1.27
N TRP A 92 9.43 -30.11 0.74
CA TRP A 92 10.00 -31.21 1.52
C TRP A 92 11.34 -30.83 2.14
N THR A 93 12.23 -30.25 1.35
CA THR A 93 13.54 -29.76 1.81
C THR A 93 13.41 -28.70 2.90
N ASP A 94 12.50 -27.74 2.72
CA ASP A 94 12.19 -26.70 3.70
C ASP A 94 11.54 -27.24 4.98
N ILE A 95 10.85 -28.38 4.93
CA ILE A 95 10.27 -28.99 6.13
C ILE A 95 11.32 -29.82 6.87
N VAL A 96 12.15 -30.59 6.17
CA VAL A 96 13.24 -31.36 6.79
C VAL A 96 14.23 -30.43 7.49
N GLY A 97 14.54 -29.28 6.87
CA GLY A 97 15.34 -28.24 7.51
C GLY A 97 14.64 -27.58 8.71
N LEU A 98 13.31 -27.53 8.71
CA LEU A 98 12.53 -26.94 9.80
C LEU A 98 12.68 -27.75 11.07
N ASP A 99 12.63 -29.09 11.01
CA ASP A 99 12.81 -29.94 12.19
C ASP A 99 14.18 -29.71 12.86
N GLN A 100 15.25 -29.54 12.09
CA GLN A 100 16.60 -29.24 12.62
C GLN A 100 16.66 -27.87 13.34
N ILE A 101 15.93 -26.90 12.81
CA ILE A 101 15.92 -25.52 13.27
C ILE A 101 14.93 -25.33 14.44
N MET A 102 13.79 -26.00 14.44
CA MET A 102 12.84 -26.01 15.57
C MET A 102 13.46 -26.67 16.81
N LEU A 103 14.32 -27.69 16.62
CA LEU A 103 15.10 -28.28 17.72
C LEU A 103 16.13 -27.29 18.30
N SER A 104 16.77 -26.48 17.44
CA SER A 104 17.74 -25.45 17.87
C SER A 104 17.07 -24.23 18.52
N PHE A 105 15.84 -23.91 18.12
CA PHE A 105 14.98 -22.89 18.72
C PHE A 105 14.32 -23.29 20.05
N SER A 106 14.77 -24.41 20.66
CA SER A 106 14.37 -24.87 21.99
C SER A 106 13.92 -23.72 22.89
N PHE A 107 12.60 -23.67 23.07
CA PHE A 107 11.87 -22.72 23.89
C PHE A 107 12.65 -22.41 25.16
N SER A 108 13.03 -21.14 25.28
CA SER A 108 13.58 -20.50 26.48
C SER A 108 14.17 -21.47 27.50
N LYS A 109 15.48 -21.76 27.38
CA LYS A 109 16.29 -22.34 28.47
C LYS A 109 16.29 -21.50 29.77
N LYS A 110 15.45 -20.46 29.90
CA LYS A 110 15.23 -19.75 31.16
C LYS A 110 14.34 -20.53 32.14
N ASP A 111 13.49 -21.46 31.68
CA ASP A 111 12.61 -22.22 32.58
C ASP A 111 13.22 -23.52 33.12
N GLN A 112 14.36 -23.96 32.58
CA GLN A 112 15.07 -25.13 33.11
C GLN A 112 15.81 -24.86 34.42
N LYS A 113 16.17 -23.61 34.74
CA LYS A 113 16.84 -23.30 36.03
C LYS A 113 15.90 -23.22 37.24
N GLN A 114 14.58 -23.23 37.05
CA GLN A 114 13.62 -23.28 38.17
C GLN A 114 13.01 -24.69 38.39
N LYS A 115 13.27 -25.66 37.51
CA LYS A 115 12.63 -26.99 37.57
C LYS A 115 13.40 -28.05 38.40
N GLU A 116 14.57 -27.74 38.96
CA GLU A 116 15.28 -28.67 39.88
C GLU A 116 14.87 -28.52 41.36
N GLN A 117 14.05 -27.52 41.73
CA GLN A 117 13.56 -27.36 43.11
C GLN A 117 12.03 -27.28 43.17
N LYS A 118 11.30 -28.18 42.51
CA LYS A 118 9.85 -28.35 42.76
C LYS A 118 9.28 -29.66 42.19
N GLN A 119 10.00 -30.77 42.31
CA GLN A 119 9.38 -32.09 42.22
C GLN A 119 9.11 -32.62 43.63
N LYS A 120 7.95 -32.23 44.17
CA LYS A 120 7.15 -32.95 45.18
C LYS A 120 5.98 -32.06 45.58
N THR A 121 4.91 -32.11 44.80
CA THR A 121 3.49 -32.12 45.25
C THR A 121 2.56 -31.89 44.05
N SER A 122 1.91 -32.97 43.65
CA SER A 122 0.54 -33.09 43.14
C SER A 122 -0.10 -32.02 42.23
N ARG A 123 -0.49 -32.54 41.04
CA ARG A 123 -1.73 -32.33 40.28
C ARG A 123 -2.03 -30.93 39.73
N GLY A 124 -1.82 -30.80 38.43
CA GLY A 124 -2.38 -29.73 37.59
C GLY A 124 -1.37 -29.07 36.66
N SER A 125 -0.37 -29.78 36.13
CA SER A 125 0.49 -29.22 35.09
C SER A 125 -0.23 -29.31 33.74
N GLN A 126 -0.69 -28.17 33.21
CA GLN A 126 -0.81 -28.01 31.77
C GLN A 126 0.58 -28.35 31.20
N GLN A 127 0.69 -29.50 30.55
CA GLN A 127 1.90 -29.84 29.80
C GLN A 127 1.95 -28.85 28.64
N GLU A 128 2.95 -27.98 28.61
CA GLU A 128 3.32 -27.24 27.41
C GLU A 128 3.70 -28.29 26.35
N THR A 129 2.78 -28.56 25.43
CA THR A 129 2.97 -29.49 24.34
C THR A 129 3.84 -28.79 23.30
N HIS A 130 5.08 -29.24 23.17
CA HIS A 130 5.89 -28.88 22.01
C HIS A 130 5.16 -29.32 20.73
N PRO A 131 5.26 -28.54 19.63
CA PRO A 131 4.73 -28.99 18.35
C PRO A 131 5.37 -30.35 17.98
N PRO A 132 4.59 -31.32 17.48
CA PRO A 132 5.12 -32.62 17.12
C PRO A 132 6.16 -32.48 16.01
N SER A 133 7.19 -33.35 15.99
CA SER A 133 8.10 -33.42 14.84
C SER A 133 7.29 -33.66 13.58
N PHE A 134 7.64 -32.97 12.50
CA PHE A 134 6.91 -33.13 11.24
C PHE A 134 6.88 -34.60 10.79
N MET A 135 8.00 -35.31 10.91
CA MET A 135 8.09 -36.73 10.53
C MET A 135 7.19 -37.63 11.37
N GLU A 136 6.86 -37.24 12.60
CA GLU A 136 6.01 -38.02 13.51
C GLU A 136 4.52 -37.70 13.35
N SER A 137 4.15 -36.64 12.61
CA SER A 137 2.77 -36.14 12.52
C SER A 137 2.36 -35.69 11.12
N LEU A 138 2.81 -36.42 10.09
CA LEU A 138 2.52 -36.14 8.68
C LEU A 138 1.03 -35.89 8.39
N ASP A 139 0.13 -36.68 8.97
CA ASP A 139 -1.32 -36.52 8.77
C ASP A 139 -1.84 -35.15 9.22
N THR A 140 -1.30 -34.61 10.32
CA THR A 140 -1.68 -33.28 10.84
C THR A 140 -1.26 -32.19 9.86
N PHE A 141 -0.04 -32.27 9.34
CA PHE A 141 0.47 -31.29 8.38
C PHE A 141 -0.21 -31.41 7.01
N GLU A 142 -0.59 -32.61 6.57
CA GLU A 142 -1.41 -32.80 5.39
C GLU A 142 -2.80 -32.17 5.55
N ASN A 143 -3.42 -32.33 6.72
CA ASN A 143 -4.69 -31.68 7.03
C ASN A 143 -4.58 -30.15 6.97
N ILE A 144 -3.51 -29.57 7.53
CA ILE A 144 -3.23 -28.12 7.43
C ILE A 144 -3.08 -27.70 5.97
N TYR A 145 -2.30 -28.46 5.18
CA TYR A 145 -2.08 -28.19 3.76
C TYR A 145 -3.40 -28.13 2.99
N ARG A 146 -4.30 -29.08 3.23
CA ARG A 146 -5.59 -29.19 2.54
C ARG A 146 -6.68 -28.24 3.09
N HIS A 147 -6.49 -27.66 4.27
CA HIS A 147 -7.51 -26.85 4.91
C HIS A 147 -7.72 -25.48 4.21
N LYS A 148 -8.95 -24.97 4.23
CA LYS A 148 -9.25 -23.63 3.68
C LYS A 148 -8.58 -22.50 4.48
N ASN A 149 -8.50 -22.69 5.80
CA ASN A 149 -7.95 -21.74 6.77
C ASN A 149 -6.78 -22.39 7.54
N PRO A 150 -5.60 -22.56 6.91
CA PRO A 150 -4.46 -23.23 7.53
C PRO A 150 -3.91 -22.49 8.76
N GLU A 151 -4.01 -21.15 8.78
CA GLU A 151 -3.53 -20.31 9.89
C GLU A 151 -4.11 -20.69 11.25
N MET A 152 -5.41 -21.01 11.31
CA MET A 152 -6.08 -21.42 12.56
C MET A 152 -5.51 -22.75 13.06
N MET A 153 -5.40 -23.74 12.17
CA MET A 153 -4.88 -25.05 12.54
C MET A 153 -3.41 -25.01 12.96
N ILE A 154 -2.61 -24.09 12.37
CA ILE A 154 -1.20 -23.92 12.76
C ILE A 154 -1.08 -23.36 14.19
N LYS A 155 -2.00 -22.46 14.60
CA LYS A 155 -2.02 -21.96 15.98
C LYS A 155 -2.36 -23.06 16.99
N ASP A 156 -3.15 -24.05 16.56
CA ASP A 156 -3.56 -25.19 17.39
C ASP A 156 -2.50 -26.30 17.49
N LEU A 157 -1.40 -26.23 16.72
CA LEU A 157 -0.30 -27.23 16.75
C LEU A 157 0.43 -27.30 18.11
N GLY A 158 0.34 -26.28 18.95
CA GLY A 158 0.88 -26.29 20.30
C GLY A 158 1.11 -24.90 20.90
N SER A 159 1.02 -24.80 22.23
CA SER A 159 1.14 -23.53 22.97
C SER A 159 2.54 -22.92 23.00
N GLY A 160 3.54 -23.60 22.43
CA GLY A 160 4.91 -23.09 22.35
C GLY A 160 5.18 -22.17 21.16
N LEU A 161 4.52 -22.37 20.01
CA LEU A 161 4.91 -21.73 18.75
C LEU A 161 4.86 -20.20 18.81
N THR A 162 5.95 -19.54 18.40
CA THR A 162 5.94 -18.09 18.19
C THR A 162 5.17 -17.73 16.92
N ASP A 163 4.63 -16.52 16.85
CA ASP A 163 3.93 -16.05 15.64
C ASP A 163 4.82 -16.13 14.37
N MET A 164 6.13 -15.91 14.52
CA MET A 164 7.10 -16.03 13.44
C MET A 164 7.29 -17.49 12.99
N GLN A 165 7.32 -18.43 13.93
CA GLN A 165 7.39 -19.86 13.64
C GLN A 165 6.13 -20.36 12.93
N SER A 166 4.96 -19.91 13.37
CA SER A 166 3.69 -20.19 12.67
C SER A 166 3.70 -19.64 11.24
N LEU A 167 4.25 -18.44 11.02
CA LEU A 167 4.44 -17.89 9.67
C LEU A 167 5.38 -18.73 8.81
N ILE A 168 6.48 -19.25 9.39
CA ILE A 168 7.41 -20.14 8.68
C ILE A 168 6.68 -21.42 8.22
N ILE A 169 5.96 -22.08 9.12
CA ILE A 169 5.19 -23.29 8.81
C ILE A 169 4.17 -23.00 7.69
N LEU A 170 3.43 -21.90 7.82
CA LEU A 170 2.45 -21.51 6.81
C LEU A 170 3.09 -21.24 5.45
N ARG A 171 4.23 -20.53 5.42
CA ARG A 171 4.96 -20.24 4.17
C ARG A 171 5.37 -21.50 3.43
N ILE A 172 5.75 -22.54 4.18
CA ILE A 172 6.19 -23.80 3.59
C ILE A 172 4.99 -24.59 3.05
N LEU A 173 3.93 -24.75 3.83
CA LEU A 173 2.77 -25.56 3.43
C LEU A 173 1.86 -24.82 2.44
N ARG A 174 1.56 -23.55 2.70
CA ARG A 174 0.55 -22.74 2.02
C ARG A 174 1.07 -21.35 1.67
N PRO A 175 2.00 -21.26 0.69
CA PRO A 175 2.57 -19.98 0.26
C PRO A 175 1.53 -18.98 -0.25
N ASP A 176 0.38 -19.45 -0.76
CA ASP A 176 -0.75 -18.63 -1.20
C ASP A 176 -1.40 -17.84 -0.05
N LYS A 177 -1.23 -18.26 1.21
CA LYS A 177 -1.81 -17.61 2.40
C LYS A 177 -0.83 -16.72 3.16
N VAL A 178 0.40 -16.57 2.68
CA VAL A 178 1.44 -15.80 3.39
C VAL A 178 1.12 -14.31 3.47
N ILE A 179 0.57 -13.70 2.41
CA ILE A 179 0.26 -12.27 2.41
C ILE A 179 -0.80 -11.91 3.48
N PRO A 180 -1.98 -12.59 3.53
CA PRO A 180 -2.93 -12.41 4.62
C PRO A 180 -2.32 -12.62 6.01
N ALA A 181 -1.48 -13.66 6.18
CA ALA A 181 -0.84 -13.93 7.45
C ALA A 181 0.15 -12.84 7.88
N ILE A 182 0.92 -12.26 6.94
CA ILE A 182 1.79 -11.10 7.21
C ILE A 182 0.96 -9.89 7.65
N ILE A 183 -0.18 -9.64 7.02
CA ILE A 183 -1.09 -8.56 7.43
C ILE A 183 -1.54 -8.78 8.89
N ASN A 184 -1.98 -9.99 9.22
CA ASN A 184 -2.38 -10.34 10.59
C ASN A 184 -1.22 -10.23 11.59
N TYR A 185 -0.02 -10.66 11.20
CA TYR A 185 1.20 -10.59 12.02
C TYR A 185 1.58 -9.14 12.33
N VAL A 186 1.65 -8.27 11.32
CA VAL A 186 1.95 -6.85 11.52
C VAL A 186 0.85 -6.17 12.34
N SER A 187 -0.42 -6.45 12.06
CA SER A 187 -1.55 -5.82 12.74
C SER A 187 -1.65 -6.19 14.22
N SER A 188 -1.34 -7.44 14.57
CA SER A 188 -1.34 -7.89 15.97
C SER A 188 -0.18 -7.30 16.78
N ILE A 189 0.96 -7.03 16.15
CA ILE A 189 2.17 -6.55 16.82
C ILE A 189 2.26 -5.03 16.88
N MET A 190 2.04 -4.36 15.75
CA MET A 190 2.18 -2.91 15.62
C MET A 190 0.83 -2.18 15.57
N GLY A 191 -0.24 -2.89 15.23
CA GLY A 191 -1.58 -2.31 15.05
C GLY A 191 -2.01 -2.20 13.59
N GLN A 192 -3.34 -2.14 13.39
CA GLN A 192 -3.99 -2.10 12.08
C GLN A 192 -3.49 -0.93 11.19
N LYS A 193 -3.13 0.20 11.80
CA LYS A 193 -2.65 1.40 11.07
C LYS A 193 -1.37 1.17 10.26
N TYR A 194 -0.62 0.09 10.51
CA TYR A 194 0.63 -0.22 9.78
C TYR A 194 0.42 -1.14 8.58
N VAL A 195 -0.75 -1.73 8.41
CA VAL A 195 -1.11 -2.51 7.20
C VAL A 195 -2.02 -1.73 6.26
N GLU A 196 -2.59 -0.64 6.74
CA GLU A 196 -3.38 0.30 5.96
C GLU A 196 -2.49 1.46 5.50
N PRO A 197 -2.35 1.69 4.18
CA PRO A 197 -1.52 2.77 3.70
C PRO A 197 -2.08 4.12 4.18
N PRO A 198 -1.23 5.05 4.66
CA PRO A 198 -1.70 6.37 5.07
C PRO A 198 -2.36 7.08 3.89
N PRO A 199 -3.44 7.85 4.12
CA PRO A 199 -4.10 8.58 3.07
C PRO A 199 -3.15 9.61 2.45
N TYR A 200 -3.31 9.84 1.15
CA TYR A 200 -2.62 10.90 0.44
C TYR A 200 -3.15 12.26 0.92
N ASP A 201 -2.26 13.12 1.40
CA ASP A 201 -2.58 14.47 1.87
C ASP A 201 -1.55 15.46 1.32
N ILE A 202 -1.88 16.12 0.21
CA ILE A 202 -1.02 17.12 -0.43
C ILE A 202 -0.80 18.35 0.47
N MET A 203 -1.76 18.70 1.33
CA MET A 203 -1.65 19.86 2.21
C MET A 203 -0.63 19.61 3.32
N GLN A 204 -0.62 18.40 3.88
CA GLN A 204 0.39 18.02 4.86
C GLN A 204 1.80 18.02 4.24
N ASN A 205 1.96 17.44 3.04
CA ASN A 205 3.24 17.47 2.32
C ASN A 205 3.73 18.91 2.06
N PHE A 206 2.81 19.82 1.70
CA PHE A 206 3.14 21.23 1.54
C PHE A 206 3.60 21.89 2.85
N LYS A 207 2.93 21.60 3.98
CA LYS A 207 3.33 22.10 5.31
C LYS A 207 4.70 21.57 5.76
N ASP A 208 5.02 20.33 5.40
CA ASP A 208 6.30 19.70 5.72
C ASP A 208 7.46 20.22 4.82
N SER A 209 7.12 20.92 3.74
CA SER A 209 8.07 21.54 2.80
C SER A 209 8.45 22.98 3.18
N ASN A 210 9.54 23.46 2.60
CA ASN A 210 9.99 24.86 2.68
C ASN A 210 10.55 25.31 1.32
N ASN A 211 11.03 26.55 1.26
CA ASN A 211 11.60 27.13 0.05
C ASN A 211 12.81 26.39 -0.54
N SER A 212 13.52 25.56 0.24
CA SER A 212 14.65 24.76 -0.24
C SER A 212 14.35 23.26 -0.35
N THR A 213 13.14 22.82 0.02
CA THR A 213 12.76 21.40 0.01
C THR A 213 11.76 21.17 -1.14
N PRO A 214 12.22 20.64 -2.29
CA PRO A 214 11.35 20.44 -3.44
C PRO A 214 10.35 19.30 -3.17
N LEU A 215 9.19 19.40 -3.80
CA LEU A 215 8.11 18.41 -3.72
C LEU A 215 8.09 17.62 -5.03
N ILE A 216 8.26 16.30 -4.94
CA ILE A 216 8.49 15.43 -6.10
C ILE A 216 7.37 14.42 -6.17
N PHE A 217 6.47 14.60 -7.14
CA PHE A 217 5.49 13.59 -7.49
C PHE A 217 6.12 12.52 -8.38
N ILE A 218 6.20 11.31 -7.85
CA ILE A 218 6.57 10.14 -8.62
C ILE A 218 5.28 9.59 -9.24
N LEU A 219 5.20 9.69 -10.56
CA LEU A 219 3.98 9.39 -11.31
C LEU A 219 3.82 7.89 -11.48
N SER A 220 2.71 7.35 -10.95
CA SER A 220 2.17 6.07 -11.38
C SER A 220 1.32 6.23 -12.64
N PRO A 221 1.18 5.18 -13.47
CA PRO A 221 0.42 5.27 -14.70
C PRO A 221 -1.04 5.70 -14.45
N GLY A 222 -1.57 6.58 -15.31
CA GLY A 222 -2.94 7.10 -15.21
C GLY A 222 -3.21 8.13 -14.11
N VAL A 223 -2.22 8.56 -13.32
CA VAL A 223 -2.37 9.59 -12.28
C VAL A 223 -1.65 10.88 -12.67
N ASN A 224 -2.32 12.02 -12.49
CA ASN A 224 -1.76 13.35 -12.73
C ASN A 224 -2.04 14.29 -11.53
N PRO A 225 -1.02 14.74 -10.78
CA PRO A 225 -1.20 15.53 -9.56
C PRO A 225 -1.58 17.00 -9.81
N ILE A 226 -1.68 17.44 -11.06
CA ILE A 226 -1.86 18.87 -11.38
C ILE A 226 -3.17 19.43 -10.86
N VAL A 227 -4.25 18.64 -10.94
CA VAL A 227 -5.55 19.04 -10.41
C VAL A 227 -5.45 19.24 -8.89
N ASP A 228 -4.74 18.37 -8.19
CA ASP A 228 -4.52 18.49 -6.74
C ASP A 228 -3.66 19.72 -6.40
N ILE A 229 -2.60 19.98 -7.17
CA ILE A 229 -1.75 21.16 -6.98
C ILE A 229 -2.55 22.45 -7.23
N HIS A 230 -3.39 22.49 -8.25
CA HIS A 230 -4.27 23.62 -8.54
C HIS A 230 -5.24 23.89 -7.39
N LYS A 231 -5.95 22.85 -6.92
CA LYS A 231 -6.87 22.93 -5.77
C LYS A 231 -6.14 23.36 -4.50
N LEU A 232 -4.91 22.90 -4.30
CA LEU A 232 -4.07 23.34 -3.18
C LEU A 232 -3.73 24.83 -3.30
N ALA A 233 -3.29 25.29 -4.48
CA ALA A 233 -2.95 26.69 -4.72
C ALA A 233 -4.15 27.62 -4.51
N GLU A 234 -5.37 27.21 -4.88
CA GLU A 234 -6.59 27.94 -4.55
C GLU A 234 -6.80 28.02 -3.03
N LYS A 235 -6.74 26.88 -2.33
CA LYS A 235 -6.95 26.81 -0.88
C LYS A 235 -5.91 27.60 -0.08
N THR A 236 -4.68 27.72 -0.57
CA THR A 236 -3.59 28.45 0.11
C THR A 236 -3.42 29.89 -0.39
N GLY A 237 -4.23 30.35 -1.37
CA GLY A 237 -4.15 31.70 -1.91
C GLY A 237 -3.04 31.94 -2.94
N PHE A 238 -2.42 30.88 -3.47
CA PHE A 238 -1.37 30.90 -4.49
C PHE A 238 -1.89 30.76 -5.93
N GLN A 239 -3.21 30.75 -6.17
CA GLN A 239 -3.81 30.58 -7.50
C GLN A 239 -3.20 31.48 -8.61
N ALA A 240 -2.83 32.72 -8.27
CA ALA A 240 -2.24 33.70 -9.20
C ALA A 240 -0.70 33.76 -9.12
N LYS A 241 -0.09 32.93 -8.27
CA LYS A 241 1.34 32.92 -7.94
C LYS A 241 1.98 31.56 -8.18
N TYR A 242 1.49 30.81 -9.17
CA TYR A 242 2.18 29.62 -9.62
C TYR A 242 2.14 29.46 -11.13
N SER A 243 3.18 28.82 -11.66
CA SER A 243 3.32 28.54 -13.08
C SER A 243 3.60 27.06 -13.31
N ILE A 244 3.07 26.54 -14.40
CA ILE A 244 3.24 25.15 -14.81
C ILE A 244 4.04 25.11 -16.11
N ILE A 245 5.12 24.33 -16.13
CA ILE A 245 5.96 24.11 -17.30
C ILE A 245 6.03 22.62 -17.58
N SER A 246 5.43 22.19 -18.69
CA SER A 246 5.63 20.85 -19.22
C SER A 246 7.02 20.74 -19.85
N LEU A 247 7.91 19.97 -19.23
CA LEU A 247 9.25 19.76 -19.76
C LEU A 247 9.21 18.83 -20.98
N GLY A 248 9.85 19.29 -22.04
CA GLY A 248 10.05 18.58 -23.30
C GLY A 248 11.23 19.22 -24.05
N GLN A 249 11.38 18.90 -25.32
CA GLN A 249 12.49 19.44 -26.12
C GLN A 249 12.43 20.98 -26.14
N GLY A 250 13.53 21.62 -25.72
CA GLY A 250 13.68 23.09 -25.75
C GLY A 250 13.04 23.87 -24.60
N GLN A 251 12.38 23.23 -23.63
CA GLN A 251 11.71 23.93 -22.52
C GLN A 251 12.64 24.29 -21.34
N GLY A 252 13.86 23.74 -21.32
CA GLY A 252 14.84 23.97 -20.24
C GLY A 252 15.08 25.45 -19.93
N PRO A 253 15.49 26.29 -20.91
CA PRO A 253 15.75 27.72 -20.66
C PRO A 253 14.56 28.48 -20.09
N LYS A 254 13.33 28.13 -20.50
CA LYS A 254 12.11 28.72 -19.94
C LYS A 254 11.94 28.35 -18.47
N ALA A 255 12.16 27.08 -18.13
CA ALA A 255 12.14 26.62 -16.74
C ALA A 255 13.19 27.32 -15.88
N GLU A 256 14.40 27.55 -16.40
CA GLU A 256 15.45 28.28 -15.67
C GLU A 256 15.05 29.73 -15.37
N SER A 257 14.47 30.42 -16.35
CA SER A 257 14.00 31.80 -16.18
C SER A 257 12.88 31.86 -15.14
N GLU A 258 11.92 30.95 -15.22
CA GLU A 258 10.76 30.92 -14.33
C GLU A 258 11.17 30.63 -12.89
N ILE A 259 12.09 29.68 -12.67
CA ILE A 259 12.61 29.38 -11.33
C ILE A 259 13.27 30.61 -10.72
N LYS A 260 14.11 31.33 -11.49
CA LYS A 260 14.78 32.54 -10.98
C LYS A 260 13.78 33.61 -10.56
N GLU A 261 12.79 33.89 -11.41
CA GLU A 261 11.75 34.88 -11.11
C GLU A 261 10.89 34.47 -9.89
N ALA A 262 10.55 33.17 -9.80
CA ALA A 262 9.76 32.65 -8.70
C ALA A 262 10.49 32.67 -7.35
N VAL A 263 11.82 32.48 -7.35
CA VAL A 263 12.65 32.55 -6.14
C VAL A 263 12.63 33.95 -5.54
N ASP A 264 12.67 34.99 -6.37
CA ASP A 264 12.63 36.38 -5.92
C ASP A 264 11.21 36.81 -5.49
N ARG A 265 10.17 36.34 -6.21
CA ARG A 265 8.77 36.76 -6.00
C ARG A 265 7.98 35.90 -5.02
N GLY A 266 8.51 34.75 -4.60
CA GLY A 266 7.79 33.80 -3.76
C GLY A 266 6.66 33.07 -4.49
N CYS A 267 6.89 32.67 -5.73
CA CYS A 267 5.92 31.92 -6.52
C CYS A 267 6.22 30.41 -6.49
N TRP A 268 5.25 29.59 -6.89
CA TRP A 268 5.49 28.16 -7.09
C TRP A 268 5.78 27.86 -8.56
N VAL A 269 6.72 26.96 -8.81
CA VAL A 269 7.01 26.46 -10.16
C VAL A 269 6.76 24.98 -10.20
N VAL A 270 5.89 24.55 -11.11
CA VAL A 270 5.56 23.14 -11.35
C VAL A 270 6.21 22.68 -12.64
N LEU A 271 7.28 21.89 -12.54
CA LEU A 271 7.91 21.26 -13.70
C LEU A 271 7.30 19.88 -13.91
N GLN A 272 6.59 19.71 -15.01
CA GLN A 272 5.96 18.44 -15.34
C GLN A 272 6.84 17.59 -16.22
N ASN A 273 6.67 16.28 -16.13
CA ASN A 273 7.28 15.30 -17.02
C ASN A 273 8.81 15.41 -17.09
N CYS A 274 9.47 15.63 -15.94
CA CYS A 274 10.94 15.81 -15.89
C CYS A 274 11.71 14.65 -16.53
N HIS A 275 11.14 13.43 -16.47
CA HIS A 275 11.65 12.23 -17.12
C HIS A 275 11.73 12.31 -18.67
N LEU A 276 11.06 13.28 -19.31
CA LEU A 276 11.15 13.54 -20.75
C LEU A 276 12.31 14.48 -21.11
N ALA A 277 12.87 15.20 -20.13
CA ALA A 277 13.95 16.18 -20.31
C ALA A 277 15.26 15.72 -19.66
N LEU A 278 15.63 14.45 -19.86
CA LEU A 278 16.79 13.83 -19.20
C LEU A 278 18.12 14.56 -19.45
N SER A 279 18.31 15.15 -20.63
CA SER A 279 19.52 15.90 -20.96
C SER A 279 19.67 17.21 -20.18
N TRP A 280 18.56 17.76 -19.64
CA TRP A 280 18.55 18.99 -18.87
C TRP A 280 18.60 18.75 -17.35
N MET A 281 18.41 17.51 -16.89
CA MET A 281 18.46 17.15 -15.46
C MET A 281 19.75 17.58 -14.75
N PRO A 282 20.97 17.47 -15.34
CA PRO A 282 22.19 17.97 -14.70
C PRO A 282 22.16 19.50 -14.48
N THR A 283 21.52 20.25 -15.38
CA THR A 283 21.35 21.69 -15.22
C THR A 283 20.39 22.01 -14.08
N LEU A 284 19.29 21.27 -13.97
CA LEU A 284 18.36 21.39 -12.85
C LEU A 284 19.05 21.08 -11.50
N GLU A 285 19.91 20.06 -11.45
CA GLU A 285 20.71 19.72 -10.26
C GLU A 285 21.60 20.88 -9.84
N ARG A 286 22.35 21.47 -10.78
CA ARG A 286 23.18 22.65 -10.52
C ARG A 286 22.37 23.85 -10.04
N ILE A 287 21.18 24.08 -10.60
CA ILE A 287 20.29 25.15 -10.14
C ILE A 287 19.86 24.88 -8.69
N PHE A 288 19.45 23.66 -8.39
CA PHE A 288 19.05 23.28 -7.03
C PHE A 288 20.18 23.45 -6.00
N GLU A 289 21.41 23.04 -6.35
CA GLU A 289 22.59 23.25 -5.48
C GLU A 289 22.87 24.73 -5.25
N ALA A 290 22.78 25.57 -6.29
CA ALA A 290 22.95 27.01 -6.16
C ALA A 290 21.89 27.62 -5.25
N LEU A 291 20.61 27.23 -5.41
CA LEU A 291 19.52 27.68 -4.53
C LEU A 291 19.77 27.30 -3.07
N ASN A 292 20.23 26.07 -2.80
CA ASN A 292 20.56 25.64 -1.44
C ASN A 292 21.73 26.42 -0.84
N SER A 293 22.74 26.77 -1.64
CA SER A 293 23.85 27.61 -1.15
C SER A 293 23.43 29.04 -0.82
N GLU A 294 22.40 29.56 -1.48
CA GLU A 294 21.88 30.92 -1.30
C GLU A 294 20.53 30.95 -0.58
N LYS A 295 20.25 29.96 0.26
CA LYS A 295 18.96 29.79 0.94
C LYS A 295 18.44 31.06 1.62
N SER A 296 19.32 31.87 2.21
CA SER A 296 18.95 33.11 2.90
C SER A 296 18.40 34.21 1.99
N LYS A 297 18.59 34.10 0.67
CA LYS A 297 18.08 35.05 -0.33
C LYS A 297 16.77 34.60 -0.96
N MET A 298 16.35 33.35 -0.74
CA MET A 298 15.15 32.80 -1.34
C MET A 298 13.91 33.28 -0.57
N HIS A 299 12.87 33.68 -1.30
CA HIS A 299 11.60 34.02 -0.67
C HIS A 299 10.99 32.80 0.06
N ASP A 300 10.45 32.99 1.27
CA ASP A 300 9.96 31.90 2.12
C ASP A 300 8.79 31.12 1.51
N ASP A 301 7.96 31.80 0.71
CA ASP A 301 6.82 31.21 -0.01
C ASP A 301 7.18 30.43 -1.30
N PHE A 302 8.41 30.56 -1.81
CA PHE A 302 8.82 29.86 -3.03
C PHE A 302 8.66 28.35 -2.85
N ARG A 303 8.15 27.64 -3.86
CA ARG A 303 8.12 26.17 -3.88
C ARG A 303 8.44 25.63 -5.26
N LEU A 304 9.27 24.60 -5.31
CA LEU A 304 9.56 23.85 -6.52
C LEU A 304 8.83 22.49 -6.48
N TRP A 305 7.93 22.29 -7.43
CA TRP A 305 7.18 21.05 -7.62
C TRP A 305 7.68 20.34 -8.88
N LEU A 306 7.94 19.05 -8.79
CA LEU A 306 8.47 18.24 -9.88
C LEU A 306 7.55 17.04 -10.10
N THR A 307 7.25 16.69 -11.35
CA THR A 307 6.55 15.44 -11.68
C THR A 307 7.40 14.57 -12.60
N ALA A 308 7.62 13.31 -12.23
CA ALA A 308 8.47 12.41 -13.00
C ALA A 308 8.06 10.94 -12.83
N LYS A 309 8.22 10.14 -13.89
CA LYS A 309 8.31 8.68 -13.74
C LYS A 309 9.68 8.32 -13.14
N PRO A 310 9.80 7.18 -12.43
CA PRO A 310 11.09 6.69 -11.96
C PRO A 310 12.11 6.61 -13.11
N SER A 311 13.31 7.14 -12.88
CA SER A 311 14.40 7.15 -13.86
C SER A 311 15.74 7.23 -13.16
N ASP A 312 16.70 6.39 -13.58
CA ASP A 312 18.07 6.38 -13.05
C ASP A 312 18.86 7.66 -13.35
N ARG A 313 18.33 8.52 -14.24
CA ARG A 313 18.95 9.80 -14.62
C ARG A 313 18.34 10.99 -13.89
N PHE A 314 17.36 10.78 -13.02
CA PHE A 314 16.84 11.86 -12.20
C PHE A 314 17.90 12.29 -11.15
N PRO A 315 18.11 13.60 -10.92
CA PRO A 315 19.16 14.08 -10.02
C PRO A 315 19.06 13.51 -8.60
N ALA A 316 20.14 12.88 -8.14
CA ALA A 316 20.17 12.25 -6.82
C ALA A 316 20.10 13.29 -5.70
N ALA A 317 20.74 14.46 -5.86
CA ALA A 317 20.71 15.51 -4.85
C ALA A 317 19.29 16.07 -4.63
N ILE A 318 18.53 16.26 -5.71
CA ILE A 318 17.13 16.70 -5.64
C ILE A 318 16.28 15.62 -5.01
N LEU A 319 16.46 14.37 -5.44
CA LEU A 319 15.70 13.26 -4.88
C LEU A 319 15.97 13.13 -3.38
N GLN A 320 17.22 13.12 -2.92
CA GLN A 320 17.58 12.96 -1.51
C GLN A 320 16.98 14.07 -0.62
N ASN A 321 17.09 15.33 -1.05
CA ASN A 321 16.65 16.49 -0.27
C ASN A 321 15.18 16.88 -0.47
N GLY A 322 14.50 16.28 -1.45
CA GLY A 322 13.07 16.52 -1.71
C GLY A 322 12.14 15.60 -0.91
N ILE A 323 10.89 16.02 -0.79
CA ILE A 323 9.76 15.21 -0.32
C ILE A 323 9.23 14.43 -1.52
N LYS A 324 9.24 13.10 -1.43
CA LYS A 324 8.76 12.21 -2.50
C LYS A 324 7.33 11.84 -2.20
N ILE A 325 6.46 12.01 -3.19
CA ILE A 325 5.04 11.82 -3.05
C ILE A 325 4.58 10.81 -4.10
N MET A 326 4.04 9.70 -3.63
CA MET A 326 3.37 8.69 -4.43
C MET A 326 1.85 8.90 -4.31
N ASN A 327 1.19 9.29 -5.40
CA ASN A 327 -0.27 9.26 -5.50
C ASN A 327 -0.68 8.08 -6.38
N GLU A 328 -1.14 7.00 -5.76
CA GLU A 328 -1.63 5.81 -6.46
C GLU A 328 -3.09 5.57 -6.13
N PRO A 329 -3.89 5.04 -7.08
CA PRO A 329 -5.22 4.56 -6.77
C PRO A 329 -5.18 3.56 -5.61
N PRO A 330 -6.09 3.67 -4.64
CA PRO A 330 -6.14 2.73 -3.53
C PRO A 330 -6.40 1.33 -4.08
N LYS A 331 -5.71 0.34 -3.51
CA LYS A 331 -5.86 -1.06 -3.90
C LYS A 331 -7.09 -1.66 -3.25
N GLY A 332 -7.82 -2.44 -4.03
CA GLY A 332 -9.02 -3.16 -3.60
C GLY A 332 -10.29 -2.43 -4.03
N ILE A 333 -11.29 -3.21 -4.42
CA ILE A 333 -12.56 -2.69 -4.95
C ILE A 333 -13.21 -1.71 -3.97
N LYS A 334 -13.30 -2.09 -2.69
CA LYS A 334 -13.93 -1.26 -1.63
C LYS A 334 -13.27 0.11 -1.48
N ALA A 335 -11.94 0.16 -1.39
CA ALA A 335 -11.22 1.41 -1.17
C ALA A 335 -11.27 2.33 -2.40
N ASN A 336 -11.22 1.74 -3.59
CA ASN A 336 -11.35 2.45 -4.87
C ASN A 336 -12.75 3.04 -5.04
N LEU A 337 -13.78 2.22 -4.80
CA LEU A 337 -15.17 2.64 -4.79
C LEU A 337 -15.41 3.78 -3.80
N TYR A 338 -15.00 3.62 -2.55
CA TYR A 338 -15.18 4.65 -1.51
C TYR A 338 -14.54 5.98 -1.91
N ARG A 339 -13.29 5.95 -2.42
CA ARG A 339 -12.58 7.16 -2.85
C ARG A 339 -13.32 7.86 -3.98
N ASN A 340 -13.65 7.14 -5.05
CA ASN A 340 -14.26 7.76 -6.22
C ASN A 340 -15.68 8.23 -5.89
N TYR A 341 -16.50 7.40 -5.24
CA TYR A 341 -17.85 7.77 -4.87
C TYR A 341 -17.86 8.99 -3.93
N SER A 342 -17.02 9.04 -2.90
CA SER A 342 -16.97 10.21 -1.99
C SER A 342 -16.51 11.48 -2.70
N SER A 343 -15.44 11.40 -3.51
CA SER A 343 -14.92 12.53 -4.31
C SER A 343 -15.97 13.09 -5.27
N LEU A 344 -16.75 12.20 -5.89
CA LEU A 344 -17.68 12.53 -6.94
C LEU A 344 -19.03 12.99 -6.40
N VAL A 345 -19.53 12.39 -5.32
CA VAL A 345 -20.73 12.87 -4.62
C VAL A 345 -20.53 14.29 -4.09
N GLU A 346 -19.30 14.69 -3.72
CA GLU A 346 -18.99 16.07 -3.34
C GLU A 346 -18.94 17.05 -4.53
N GLN A 347 -18.51 16.60 -5.72
CA GLN A 347 -18.41 17.44 -6.92
C GLN A 347 -19.72 17.55 -7.69
N VAL A 348 -20.57 16.55 -7.53
CA VAL A 348 -21.90 16.49 -8.12
C VAL A 348 -22.83 17.17 -7.13
N THR A 349 -23.21 18.41 -7.41
CA THR A 349 -24.44 18.97 -6.86
C THR A 349 -25.61 18.09 -7.30
N LEU A 350 -25.89 17.04 -6.53
CA LEU A 350 -27.08 16.17 -6.62
C LEU A 350 -28.39 16.96 -6.44
N GLU A 351 -28.28 18.25 -6.11
CA GLU A 351 -29.36 19.15 -5.73
C GLU A 351 -30.36 19.48 -6.87
N GLN A 352 -30.24 18.91 -8.07
CA GLN A 352 -31.08 19.25 -9.23
C GLN A 352 -31.50 18.07 -10.13
N ALA A 353 -31.31 16.81 -9.71
CA ALA A 353 -31.75 15.66 -10.50
C ALA A 353 -33.25 15.42 -10.37
N SER A 354 -33.89 14.94 -11.44
CA SER A 354 -35.32 14.64 -11.49
C SER A 354 -35.67 13.43 -10.62
N ASN A 355 -34.74 12.47 -10.53
CA ASN A 355 -34.84 11.27 -9.69
C ASN A 355 -33.49 10.96 -9.04
N GLN A 356 -33.28 11.55 -7.86
CA GLN A 356 -32.00 11.48 -7.15
C GLN A 356 -31.63 10.06 -6.71
N GLU A 357 -32.59 9.26 -6.25
CA GLU A 357 -32.31 7.90 -5.76
C GLU A 357 -31.78 6.99 -6.89
N ASN A 358 -32.42 7.02 -8.06
CA ASN A 358 -31.97 6.22 -9.20
C ASN A 358 -30.61 6.68 -9.72
N LEU A 359 -30.37 7.99 -9.71
CA LEU A 359 -29.08 8.55 -10.13
C LEU A 359 -27.95 8.11 -9.18
N GLU A 360 -28.16 8.15 -7.86
CA GLU A 360 -27.18 7.69 -6.87
C GLU A 360 -26.83 6.20 -7.05
N LYS A 361 -27.83 5.34 -7.31
CA LYS A 361 -27.61 3.91 -7.60
C LYS A 361 -26.75 3.70 -8.84
N ILE A 362 -27.01 4.44 -9.91
CA ILE A 362 -26.28 4.32 -11.18
C ILE A 362 -24.87 4.92 -11.11
N VAL A 363 -24.69 6.02 -10.38
CA VAL A 363 -23.36 6.56 -10.07
C VAL A 363 -22.55 5.55 -9.27
N PHE A 364 -23.16 4.88 -8.30
CA PHE A 364 -22.53 3.80 -7.55
C PHE A 364 -22.13 2.64 -8.45
N SER A 365 -23.05 2.14 -9.30
CA SER A 365 -22.76 1.09 -10.29
C SER A 365 -21.58 1.44 -11.18
N LEU A 366 -21.51 2.67 -11.69
CA LEU A 366 -20.42 3.12 -12.54
C LEU A 366 -19.08 3.20 -11.79
N CYS A 367 -19.08 3.68 -10.55
CA CYS A 367 -17.89 3.69 -9.69
C CYS A 367 -17.43 2.27 -9.34
N PHE A 368 -18.36 1.35 -9.12
CA PHE A 368 -18.08 -0.07 -8.86
C PHE A 368 -17.48 -0.75 -10.10
N PHE A 369 -18.07 -0.53 -11.27
CA PHE A 369 -17.53 -0.98 -12.55
C PHE A 369 -16.09 -0.47 -12.76
N HIS A 370 -15.85 0.83 -12.56
CA HIS A 370 -14.51 1.41 -12.67
C HIS A 370 -13.49 0.74 -11.73
N ALA A 371 -13.87 0.55 -10.46
CA ALA A 371 -13.03 -0.12 -9.49
C ALA A 371 -12.74 -1.58 -9.89
N LEU A 372 -13.75 -2.30 -10.37
CA LEU A 372 -13.64 -3.69 -10.80
C LEU A 372 -12.67 -3.83 -12.00
N VAL A 373 -12.84 -3.05 -13.07
CA VAL A 373 -11.99 -3.17 -14.26
C VAL A 373 -10.54 -2.80 -13.99
N GLN A 374 -10.28 -1.86 -13.06
CA GLN A 374 -8.94 -1.54 -12.60
C GLN A 374 -8.32 -2.69 -11.79
N GLU A 375 -9.07 -3.25 -10.84
CA GLU A 375 -8.59 -4.32 -9.95
C GLU A 375 -8.37 -5.64 -10.68
N ARG A 376 -9.15 -5.90 -11.73
CA ARG A 376 -9.05 -7.10 -12.56
C ARG A 376 -7.67 -7.26 -13.22
N LYS A 377 -6.93 -6.16 -13.45
CA LYS A 377 -5.54 -6.17 -13.97
C LYS A 377 -4.56 -6.94 -13.08
N LYS A 378 -4.86 -7.08 -11.78
CA LYS A 378 -4.01 -7.82 -10.83
C LYS A 378 -3.87 -9.30 -11.18
N TYR A 379 -4.83 -9.85 -11.93
CA TYR A 379 -4.85 -11.26 -12.31
C TYR A 379 -4.12 -11.56 -13.63
N GLY A 380 -3.36 -10.58 -14.16
CA GLY A 380 -2.62 -10.75 -15.42
C GLY A 380 -3.55 -11.15 -16.57
N SER A 381 -3.14 -12.14 -17.35
CA SER A 381 -3.91 -12.65 -18.50
C SER A 381 -5.25 -13.29 -18.14
N LEU A 382 -5.47 -13.71 -16.89
CA LEU A 382 -6.79 -14.16 -16.42
C LEU A 382 -7.75 -12.99 -16.23
N GLY A 383 -7.20 -11.81 -15.95
CA GLY A 383 -7.96 -10.58 -15.82
C GLY A 383 -8.22 -9.92 -17.17
N TRP A 384 -7.15 -9.59 -17.88
CA TRP A 384 -7.14 -8.97 -19.21
C TRP A 384 -5.96 -9.54 -20.02
N ASN A 385 -6.17 -9.83 -21.31
CA ASN A 385 -5.08 -10.28 -22.18
C ASN A 385 -3.99 -9.22 -22.32
N ILE A 386 -4.39 -7.94 -22.38
CA ILE A 386 -3.49 -6.78 -22.45
C ILE A 386 -3.70 -5.91 -21.20
N PRO A 387 -2.62 -5.43 -20.54
CA PRO A 387 -2.73 -4.61 -19.34
C PRO A 387 -3.12 -3.15 -19.69
N TYR A 388 -4.39 -2.91 -20.02
CA TYR A 388 -4.90 -1.58 -20.32
C TYR A 388 -4.74 -0.61 -19.15
N GLU A 389 -4.81 0.69 -19.39
CA GLU A 389 -4.84 1.73 -18.35
C GLU A 389 -6.21 2.43 -18.38
N PHE A 390 -6.99 2.24 -17.31
CA PHE A 390 -8.29 2.87 -17.09
C PHE A 390 -8.05 3.94 -16.04
N SER A 391 -8.40 5.16 -16.36
CA SER A 391 -8.03 6.37 -15.64
C SER A 391 -9.25 7.10 -15.10
N GLU A 392 -9.04 8.01 -14.16
CA GLU A 392 -10.14 8.80 -13.57
C GLU A 392 -10.87 9.63 -14.62
N SER A 393 -10.19 10.05 -15.69
CA SER A 393 -10.83 10.76 -16.81
C SER A 393 -11.91 9.91 -17.50
N ASP A 394 -11.72 8.59 -17.60
CA ASP A 394 -12.70 7.68 -18.20
C ASP A 394 -13.96 7.59 -17.34
N LEU A 395 -13.82 7.69 -16.01
CA LEU A 395 -14.94 7.76 -15.07
C LEU A 395 -15.65 9.13 -15.12
N ILE A 396 -14.88 10.24 -15.08
CA ILE A 396 -15.44 11.60 -15.10
C ILE A 396 -16.24 11.86 -16.37
N ILE A 397 -15.73 11.46 -17.55
CA ILE A 397 -16.47 11.65 -18.81
C ILE A 397 -17.74 10.80 -18.86
N SER A 398 -17.68 9.56 -18.37
CA SER A 398 -18.84 8.66 -18.29
C SER A 398 -19.93 9.23 -17.38
N LEU A 399 -19.54 9.82 -16.25
CA LEU A 399 -20.47 10.51 -15.35
C LEU A 399 -21.06 11.76 -15.99
N SER A 400 -20.23 12.57 -16.64
CA SER A 400 -20.67 13.78 -17.35
C SER A 400 -21.74 13.44 -18.40
N GLN A 401 -21.52 12.36 -19.17
CA GLN A 401 -22.49 11.85 -20.15
C GLN A 401 -23.77 11.32 -19.48
N LEU A 402 -23.66 10.60 -18.36
CA LEU A 402 -24.83 10.18 -17.57
C LEU A 402 -25.69 11.38 -17.17
N TYR A 403 -25.09 12.47 -16.69
CA TYR A 403 -25.84 13.67 -16.29
C TYR A 403 -26.50 14.38 -17.47
N VAL A 404 -25.83 14.44 -18.62
CA VAL A 404 -26.44 15.00 -19.83
C VAL A 404 -27.69 14.19 -20.21
N LEU A 405 -27.59 12.87 -20.20
CA LEU A 405 -28.70 11.98 -20.57
C LEU A 405 -29.83 11.98 -19.53
N GLU A 406 -29.53 12.10 -18.24
CA GLU A 406 -30.56 12.24 -17.19
C GLU A 406 -31.37 13.53 -17.35
N LYS A 407 -30.75 14.61 -17.82
CA LYS A 407 -31.44 15.88 -18.07
C LYS A 407 -32.23 15.91 -19.38
N GLU A 408 -31.80 15.14 -20.37
CA GLU A 408 -32.43 15.11 -21.70
C GLU A 408 -33.62 14.15 -21.78
N TYR A 409 -33.64 13.10 -20.95
CA TYR A 409 -34.65 12.04 -21.02
C TYR A 409 -35.34 11.81 -19.67
N ASP A 410 -36.67 11.65 -19.69
CA ASP A 410 -37.47 11.34 -18.49
C ASP A 410 -37.10 9.97 -17.86
N GLU A 411 -36.73 9.00 -18.71
CA GLU A 411 -36.21 7.70 -18.31
C GLU A 411 -34.77 7.52 -18.80
N LEU A 412 -33.90 6.98 -17.94
CA LEU A 412 -32.49 6.76 -18.28
C LEU A 412 -32.32 5.80 -19.48
N PRO A 413 -31.68 6.24 -20.58
CA PRO A 413 -31.52 5.42 -21.78
C PRO A 413 -30.36 4.43 -21.62
N PHE A 414 -30.59 3.32 -20.92
CA PHE A 414 -29.54 2.33 -20.58
C PHE A 414 -28.76 1.80 -21.78
N GLN A 415 -29.40 1.59 -22.93
CA GLN A 415 -28.69 1.14 -24.14
C GLN A 415 -27.66 2.17 -24.63
N MET A 416 -27.98 3.46 -24.54
CA MET A 416 -27.05 4.53 -24.90
C MET A 416 -25.94 4.67 -23.86
N LEU A 417 -26.30 4.58 -22.59
CA LEU A 417 -25.37 4.62 -21.46
C LEU A 417 -24.34 3.48 -21.53
N THR A 418 -24.78 2.24 -21.74
CA THR A 418 -23.87 1.09 -21.87
C THR A 418 -23.02 1.17 -23.12
N TYR A 419 -23.54 1.67 -24.23
CA TYR A 419 -22.74 1.91 -25.44
C TYR A 419 -21.66 2.96 -25.20
N LEU A 420 -22.00 4.13 -24.64
CA LEU A 420 -21.03 5.21 -24.38
C LEU A 420 -19.93 4.75 -23.41
N VAL A 421 -20.29 4.07 -22.33
CA VAL A 421 -19.30 3.60 -21.34
C VAL A 421 -18.51 2.41 -21.88
N GLY A 422 -19.19 1.39 -22.39
CA GLY A 422 -18.61 0.11 -22.76
C GLY A 422 -17.85 0.12 -24.08
N GLU A 423 -18.33 0.87 -25.09
CA GLU A 423 -17.72 0.91 -26.43
C GLU A 423 -16.86 2.15 -26.64
N CYS A 424 -17.29 3.32 -26.17
CA CYS A 424 -16.56 4.57 -26.43
C CYS A 424 -15.51 4.87 -25.36
N ASN A 425 -15.92 5.01 -24.09
CA ASN A 425 -15.05 5.51 -23.03
C ASN A 425 -14.03 4.46 -22.58
N TYR A 426 -14.51 3.30 -22.13
CA TYR A 426 -13.64 2.20 -21.69
C TYR A 426 -13.27 1.29 -22.86
N GLY A 427 -14.23 0.94 -23.73
CA GLY A 427 -13.99 0.12 -24.92
C GLY A 427 -12.98 0.72 -25.89
N GLY A 428 -12.93 2.05 -26.00
CA GLY A 428 -11.93 2.75 -26.81
C GLY A 428 -10.49 2.55 -26.34
N ARG A 429 -10.27 2.10 -25.10
CA ARG A 429 -8.95 1.72 -24.56
C ARG A 429 -8.59 0.26 -24.85
N VAL A 430 -9.58 -0.57 -25.14
CA VAL A 430 -9.46 -2.03 -25.22
C VAL A 430 -9.23 -2.42 -26.68
N THR A 431 -8.07 -3.01 -26.96
CA THR A 431 -7.65 -3.33 -28.34
C THR A 431 -7.87 -4.79 -28.71
N ASP A 432 -7.91 -5.70 -27.73
CA ASP A 432 -8.19 -7.13 -27.95
C ASP A 432 -9.70 -7.40 -28.01
N ASN A 433 -10.12 -8.27 -28.94
CA ASN A 433 -11.54 -8.56 -29.16
C ASN A 433 -12.18 -9.34 -28.00
N LEU A 434 -11.44 -10.25 -27.35
CA LEU A 434 -11.96 -11.02 -26.22
C LEU A 434 -12.05 -10.14 -24.98
N ASP A 435 -11.06 -9.29 -24.75
CA ASP A 435 -11.12 -8.27 -23.69
C ASP A 435 -12.28 -7.29 -23.92
N ARG A 436 -12.54 -6.89 -25.18
CA ARG A 436 -13.66 -5.99 -25.52
C ARG A 436 -15.01 -6.63 -25.21
N ARG A 437 -15.16 -7.92 -25.53
CA ARG A 437 -16.35 -8.67 -25.13
C ARG A 437 -16.48 -8.73 -23.61
N ALA A 438 -15.39 -9.07 -22.91
CA ALA A 438 -15.40 -9.20 -21.46
C ALA A 438 -15.76 -7.89 -20.74
N ILE A 439 -15.25 -6.73 -21.19
CA ILE A 439 -15.57 -5.45 -20.55
C ILE A 439 -17.03 -5.05 -20.75
N VAL A 440 -17.61 -5.33 -21.92
CA VAL A 440 -19.03 -5.07 -22.21
C VAL A 440 -19.93 -6.01 -21.40
N ASP A 441 -19.60 -7.29 -21.33
CA ASP A 441 -20.35 -8.28 -20.52
C ASP A 441 -20.33 -7.88 -19.02
N ILE A 442 -19.16 -7.51 -18.48
CA ILE A 442 -19.03 -7.02 -17.11
C ILE A 442 -19.87 -5.75 -16.88
N LEU A 443 -19.88 -4.83 -17.85
CA LEU A 443 -20.65 -3.60 -17.75
C LEU A 443 -22.16 -3.89 -17.75
N SER A 444 -22.64 -4.83 -18.56
CA SER A 444 -24.07 -5.17 -18.61
C SER A 444 -24.61 -5.77 -17.33
N ASP A 445 -23.76 -6.43 -16.54
CA ASP A 445 -24.16 -6.98 -15.23
C ASP A 445 -24.18 -5.92 -14.12
N ILE A 446 -23.49 -4.79 -14.30
CA ILE A 446 -23.32 -3.79 -13.23
C ILE A 446 -24.10 -2.50 -13.52
N TYR A 447 -24.11 -2.07 -14.78
CA TYR A 447 -24.61 -0.78 -15.23
C TYR A 447 -25.87 -0.97 -16.07
N CYS A 448 -26.92 -1.48 -15.43
CA CYS A 448 -28.17 -1.92 -16.06
C CYS A 448 -29.40 -1.41 -15.30
N LYS A 449 -30.58 -1.58 -15.91
CA LYS A 449 -31.86 -1.16 -15.32
C LYS A 449 -32.18 -1.90 -14.02
N ASP A 450 -31.74 -3.15 -13.90
CA ASP A 450 -32.01 -3.98 -12.71
C ASP A 450 -31.23 -3.48 -11.48
N ALA A 451 -30.09 -2.80 -11.68
CA ALA A 451 -29.33 -2.17 -10.59
C ALA A 451 -30.09 -1.03 -9.88
N LEU A 452 -31.21 -0.56 -10.44
CA LEU A 452 -32.11 0.39 -9.79
C LEU A 452 -33.02 -0.26 -8.74
N GLN A 453 -33.21 -1.57 -8.80
CA GLN A 453 -34.11 -2.30 -7.92
C GLN A 453 -33.50 -2.47 -6.53
N GLU A 454 -34.35 -2.43 -5.50
CA GLU A 454 -33.92 -2.67 -4.13
C GLU A 454 -33.48 -4.13 -3.96
N GLY A 455 -32.36 -4.35 -3.27
CA GLY A 455 -31.81 -5.68 -3.06
C GLY A 455 -31.09 -6.29 -4.26
N TYR A 456 -30.81 -5.51 -5.31
CA TYR A 456 -29.96 -5.96 -6.42
C TYR A 456 -28.56 -6.35 -5.91
N ILE A 457 -28.07 -7.50 -6.35
CA ILE A 457 -26.79 -8.05 -5.92
C ILE A 457 -25.84 -8.12 -7.12
N PHE A 458 -24.67 -7.48 -7.00
CA PHE A 458 -23.67 -7.44 -8.07
C PHE A 458 -22.85 -8.73 -8.19
N SER A 459 -22.87 -9.61 -7.18
CA SER A 459 -22.16 -10.89 -7.19
C SER A 459 -22.89 -11.95 -6.36
N GLU A 460 -22.74 -13.24 -6.70
CA GLU A 460 -23.32 -14.33 -5.89
C GLU A 460 -22.81 -14.34 -4.43
N SER A 461 -21.64 -13.74 -4.18
CA SER A 461 -21.05 -13.61 -2.85
C SER A 461 -21.59 -12.43 -2.03
N GLY A 462 -22.49 -11.62 -2.59
CA GLY A 462 -22.88 -10.31 -2.05
C GLY A 462 -22.03 -9.23 -2.67
#